data_AF-A0A847YV84-F1
#
_entry.id   AF-A0A847YV84-F1
#
_cell.length_a   1.000
_cell.length_b   1.000
_cell.length_c   1.000
_cell.angle_alpha   90.00
_cell.angle_beta   90.00
_cell.angle_gamma   90.00
#
_symmetry.space_group_name_H-M   'P 1'
#
loop_
_entity.id
_entity.type
_entity.pdbx_description
1 polymer ?
#
loop_
_entity_poly.entity_id
_entity_poly.type
_entity_poly.pdbx_seq_one_letter_code
_entity_poly.pdbx_strand_id
1 'polypeptide(L)'
;MKEVKWYNMNMNKEALDFISSNFGNFALLIIVIAVSIVAVKIGITFDINKYLEQRKRTHLAKAQNLCPHLEFDILNQNDSNRQINVQYRSLFESPPGTTRWICSRCGSVQNNVDENQIVQQAQHYLSNTDLYQKTMKQYNKHMKKAL
;
A
#
# COMPACT_ATOMS: atom_id res chain seq x y z
N MET A 1 -38.06 -34.02 54.85
CA MET A 1 -38.22 -33.07 53.73
C MET A 1 -36.89 -32.90 52.97
N LYS A 2 -36.56 -33.78 52.01
CA LYS A 2 -35.37 -33.64 51.15
C LYS A 2 -35.58 -34.07 49.68
N GLU A 3 -36.76 -34.58 49.32
CA GLU A 3 -36.98 -35.19 48.00
C GLU A 3 -37.41 -34.23 46.90
N VAL A 4 -38.01 -33.08 47.24
CA VAL A 4 -38.55 -32.11 46.25
C VAL A 4 -37.44 -31.43 45.43
N LYS A 5 -36.22 -31.33 45.96
CA LYS A 5 -35.13 -30.58 45.32
C LYS A 5 -34.49 -31.33 44.14
N TRP A 6 -34.50 -32.66 44.17
CA TRP A 6 -33.92 -33.50 43.12
C TRP A 6 -34.81 -33.58 41.87
N TYR A 7 -36.13 -33.70 42.07
CA TYR A 7 -37.09 -33.78 40.98
C TYR A 7 -37.12 -32.49 40.14
N ASN A 8 -37.10 -31.33 40.80
CA ASN A 8 -37.04 -30.01 40.14
C ASN A 8 -35.73 -29.78 39.36
N MET A 9 -34.61 -30.35 39.82
CA MET A 9 -33.31 -30.17 39.15
C MET A 9 -33.19 -31.06 37.91
N ASN A 10 -33.85 -32.21 37.88
CA ASN A 10 -33.87 -33.10 36.72
C ASN A 10 -34.77 -32.55 35.60
N MET A 11 -35.97 -32.06 35.98
CA MET A 11 -36.92 -31.46 35.04
C MET A 11 -36.37 -30.22 34.31
N ASN A 12 -35.56 -29.41 34.98
CA ASN A 12 -34.92 -28.23 34.38
C ASN A 12 -33.82 -28.61 33.38
N LYS A 13 -33.09 -29.70 33.64
CA LYS A 13 -32.04 -30.19 32.73
C LYS A 13 -32.64 -30.80 31.48
N GLU A 14 -33.69 -31.61 31.61
CA GLU A 14 -34.40 -32.19 30.47
C GLU A 14 -35.06 -31.12 29.59
N ALA A 15 -35.63 -30.06 30.19
CA ALA A 15 -36.17 -28.92 29.45
C ALA A 15 -35.07 -28.11 28.73
N LEU A 16 -33.93 -27.87 29.39
CA LEU A 16 -32.77 -27.21 28.78
C LEU A 16 -32.16 -28.03 27.65
N ASP A 17 -32.08 -29.36 27.80
CA ASP A 17 -31.56 -30.26 26.78
C ASP A 17 -32.53 -30.40 25.60
N PHE A 18 -33.84 -30.41 25.84
CA PHE A 18 -34.86 -30.36 24.78
C PHE A 18 -34.83 -29.04 24.02
N ILE A 19 -34.68 -27.91 24.73
CA ILE A 19 -34.55 -26.59 24.12
C ILE A 19 -33.23 -26.48 23.34
N SER A 20 -32.11 -26.95 23.90
CA SER A 20 -30.80 -26.97 23.24
C SER A 20 -30.80 -27.86 22.00
N SER A 21 -31.39 -29.06 22.10
CA SER A 21 -31.51 -30.04 21.01
C SER A 21 -32.36 -29.51 19.84
N ASN A 22 -33.52 -28.93 20.14
CA ASN A 22 -34.43 -28.43 19.09
C ASN A 22 -34.06 -27.02 18.60
N PHE A 23 -33.79 -26.07 19.48
CA PHE A 23 -33.50 -24.68 19.11
C PHE A 23 -32.02 -24.46 18.73
N GLY A 24 -31.10 -25.32 19.14
CA GLY A 24 -29.69 -25.23 18.75
C GLY A 24 -29.51 -25.38 17.24
N ASN A 25 -30.21 -26.32 16.62
CA ASN A 25 -30.20 -26.50 15.17
C ASN A 25 -30.84 -25.31 14.44
N PHE A 26 -31.98 -24.79 14.91
CA PHE A 26 -32.60 -23.60 14.32
C PHE A 26 -31.74 -22.35 14.48
N ALA A 27 -31.12 -22.15 15.64
CA ALA A 27 -30.21 -21.04 15.90
C ALA A 27 -28.98 -21.09 14.98
N LEU A 28 -28.38 -22.28 14.81
CA LEU A 28 -27.27 -22.48 13.89
C LEU A 28 -27.68 -22.19 12.44
N LEU A 29 -28.87 -22.64 12.02
CA LEU A 29 -29.40 -22.41 10.69
C LEU A 29 -29.60 -20.91 10.41
N ILE A 30 -30.13 -20.15 11.38
CA ILE A 30 -30.27 -18.69 11.29
C ILE A 30 -28.89 -18.01 11.16
N ILE A 31 -27.90 -18.44 11.94
CA ILE A 31 -26.53 -17.91 11.86
C ILE A 31 -25.91 -18.18 10.49
N VAL A 32 -26.07 -19.40 9.96
CA VAL A 32 -25.57 -19.77 8.63
C VAL A 32 -26.21 -18.89 7.55
N ILE A 33 -27.54 -18.73 7.58
CA ILE A 33 -28.24 -17.85 6.63
C ILE A 33 -27.73 -16.41 6.73
N ALA A 34 -27.58 -15.88 7.96
CA ALA A 34 -27.08 -14.52 8.17
C ALA A 34 -25.66 -14.33 7.62
N VAL A 35 -24.75 -15.27 7.88
CA VAL A 35 -23.38 -15.25 7.36
C VAL A 35 -23.37 -15.37 5.83
N SER A 36 -24.22 -16.24 5.25
CA SER A 36 -24.34 -16.38 3.80
C SER A 36 -24.81 -15.09 3.13
N ILE A 37 -25.81 -14.41 3.68
CA ILE A 37 -26.29 -13.12 3.15
C ILE A 37 -25.18 -12.07 3.18
N VAL A 38 -24.45 -11.98 4.30
CA VAL A 38 -23.34 -11.04 4.44
C VAL A 38 -22.21 -11.38 3.46
N ALA A 39 -21.85 -12.66 3.32
CA ALA A 39 -20.81 -13.11 2.41
C ALA A 39 -21.15 -12.79 0.94
N VAL A 40 -22.40 -13.04 0.53
CA VAL A 40 -22.88 -12.71 -0.83
C VAL A 40 -22.88 -11.19 -1.05
N LYS A 41 -23.34 -10.40 -0.08
CA LYS A 41 -23.35 -8.93 -0.19
C LYS A 41 -21.93 -8.35 -0.32
N ILE A 42 -20.98 -8.88 0.42
CA ILE A 42 -19.56 -8.51 0.31
C ILE A 42 -19.02 -8.94 -1.05
N GLY A 43 -19.28 -10.17 -1.49
CA GLY A 43 -18.82 -10.68 -2.78
C GLY A 43 -19.35 -9.91 -3.99
N ILE A 44 -20.62 -9.48 -3.97
CA ILE A 44 -21.22 -8.68 -5.04
C ILE A 44 -20.66 -7.26 -5.07
N THR A 45 -20.37 -6.68 -3.90
CA THR A 45 -19.90 -5.28 -3.81
C THR A 45 -18.39 -5.17 -4.01
N PHE A 46 -17.64 -6.24 -3.75
CA PHE A 46 -16.18 -6.26 -3.86
C PHE A 46 -15.74 -6.45 -5.32
N ASP A 47 -15.65 -5.33 -6.03
CA ASP A 47 -15.00 -5.29 -7.33
C ASP A 47 -13.48 -5.37 -7.15
N ILE A 48 -12.94 -6.58 -7.31
CA ILE A 48 -11.51 -6.87 -7.23
C ILE A 48 -10.73 -5.98 -8.21
N ASN A 49 -11.28 -5.70 -9.39
CA ASN A 49 -10.61 -4.91 -10.40
C ASN A 49 -10.46 -3.45 -9.93
N LYS A 50 -11.52 -2.85 -9.38
CA LYS A 50 -11.45 -1.53 -8.75
C LYS A 50 -10.48 -1.48 -7.57
N TYR A 51 -10.48 -2.52 -6.73
CA TYR A 51 -9.55 -2.60 -5.61
C TYR A 51 -8.09 -2.64 -6.07
N LEU A 52 -7.78 -3.47 -7.08
CA LEU A 52 -6.45 -3.56 -7.67
C LEU A 52 -6.04 -2.23 -8.32
N GLU A 53 -6.94 -1.60 -9.06
CA GLU A 53 -6.68 -0.31 -9.70
C GLU A 53 -6.41 0.79 -8.67
N GLN A 54 -7.23 0.88 -7.62
CA GLN A 54 -7.04 1.83 -6.53
C GLN A 54 -5.71 1.60 -5.79
N ARG A 55 -5.36 0.33 -5.54
CA ARG A 55 -4.07 -0.03 -4.93
C ARG A 55 -2.90 0.40 -5.81
N LYS A 56 -2.96 0.13 -7.12
CA LYS A 56 -1.92 0.54 -8.08
C LYS A 56 -1.77 2.06 -8.11
N ARG A 57 -2.87 2.80 -8.25
CA ARG A 57 -2.87 4.28 -8.23
C ARG A 57 -2.27 4.84 -6.94
N THR A 58 -2.63 4.27 -5.79
CA THR A 58 -2.12 4.70 -4.49
C THR A 58 -0.61 4.48 -4.36
N HIS A 59 -0.11 3.32 -4.81
CA HIS A 59 1.33 3.05 -4.77
C HIS A 59 2.11 3.86 -5.80
N LEU A 60 1.53 4.12 -6.98
CA LEU A 60 2.13 4.97 -7.99
C LEU A 60 2.28 6.41 -7.48
N ALA A 61 1.22 7.00 -6.91
CA ALA A 61 1.27 8.34 -6.33
C ALA A 61 2.33 8.45 -5.22
N LYS A 62 2.41 7.44 -4.34
CA LYS A 62 3.47 7.37 -3.31
C LYS A 62 4.87 7.29 -3.91
N ALA A 63 5.05 6.51 -4.98
CA ALA A 63 6.32 6.42 -5.66
C ALA A 63 6.70 7.74 -6.36
N GLN A 64 5.75 8.42 -7.00
CA GLN A 64 5.97 9.74 -7.60
C GLN A 64 6.42 10.77 -6.56
N ASN A 65 5.79 10.80 -5.39
CA ASN A 65 6.17 11.70 -4.30
C ASN A 65 7.55 11.38 -3.69
N LEU A 66 7.97 10.12 -3.72
CA LEU A 66 9.28 9.67 -3.23
C LEU A 66 10.37 9.75 -4.30
N CYS A 67 10.03 10.04 -5.55
CA CYS A 67 11.01 10.11 -6.61
C CYS A 67 11.88 11.36 -6.42
N PRO A 68 13.21 11.23 -6.40
CA PRO A 68 14.10 12.39 -6.37
C PRO A 68 14.07 13.20 -7.68
N HIS A 69 13.50 12.65 -8.75
CA HIS A 69 13.49 13.23 -10.12
C HIS A 69 14.89 13.58 -10.68
N LEU A 70 15.94 13.00 -10.10
CA LEU A 70 17.33 13.16 -10.50
C LEU A 70 18.06 11.83 -10.44
N GLU A 71 19.16 11.77 -11.17
CA GLU A 71 20.09 10.65 -11.23
C GLU A 71 21.52 11.15 -11.01
N PHE A 72 22.33 10.34 -10.33
CA PHE A 72 23.74 10.64 -10.08
C PHE A 72 24.59 9.66 -10.87
N ASP A 73 25.46 10.19 -11.71
CA ASP A 73 26.42 9.45 -12.51
C ASP A 73 27.84 9.69 -11.99
N ILE A 74 28.67 8.64 -12.01
CA ILE A 74 30.08 8.75 -11.64
C ILE A 74 30.89 8.96 -12.91
N LEU A 75 31.45 10.17 -13.08
CA LEU A 75 32.30 10.51 -14.22
C LEU A 75 33.76 10.16 -13.89
N ASN A 76 34.16 8.93 -14.17
CA ASN A 76 35.54 8.42 -14.13
C ASN A 76 36.33 8.60 -12.82
N GLN A 77 36.74 7.47 -12.26
CA GLN A 77 37.81 7.36 -11.28
C GLN A 77 39.14 7.63 -12.00
N ASN A 78 39.54 8.89 -12.13
CA ASN A 78 40.84 9.22 -12.70
C ASN A 78 41.92 8.69 -11.72
N ASP A 79 42.63 7.64 -12.11
CA ASP A 79 43.50 6.81 -11.27
C ASP A 79 44.69 7.55 -10.63
N SER A 80 44.86 8.83 -10.96
CA SER A 80 45.97 9.67 -10.50
C SER A 80 45.59 10.66 -9.39
N ASN A 81 44.30 10.90 -9.17
CA ASN A 81 43.82 11.76 -8.08
C ASN A 81 42.53 11.15 -7.55
N ARG A 82 42.52 10.73 -6.27
CA ARG A 82 41.40 10.06 -5.56
C ARG A 82 40.12 10.92 -5.42
N GLN A 83 39.81 11.78 -6.39
CA GLN A 83 38.61 12.59 -6.44
C GLN A 83 37.59 11.90 -7.34
N ILE A 84 36.55 11.37 -6.73
CA ILE A 84 35.37 10.84 -7.42
C ILE A 84 34.56 12.05 -7.87
N ASN A 85 34.52 12.31 -9.18
CA ASN A 85 33.64 13.33 -9.75
C ASN A 85 32.23 12.75 -9.90
N VAL A 86 31.26 13.31 -9.17
CA VAL A 86 29.85 12.93 -9.27
C VAL A 86 29.12 14.01 -10.07
N GLN A 87 28.47 13.61 -11.16
CA GLN A 87 27.55 14.47 -11.91
C GLN A 87 26.11 14.11 -11.55
N TYR A 88 25.21 15.09 -11.57
CA TYR A 88 23.78 14.84 -11.49
C TYR A 88 23.10 15.23 -12.80
N ARG A 89 22.01 14.53 -13.11
CA ARG A 89 21.14 14.79 -14.27
C ARG A 89 19.69 14.88 -13.82
N SER A 90 18.97 15.88 -14.31
CA SER A 90 17.51 15.94 -14.17
C SER A 90 16.85 14.89 -15.04
N LEU A 91 15.88 14.17 -14.49
CA LEU A 91 15.11 13.15 -15.23
C LEU A 91 13.85 13.72 -15.89
N PHE A 92 13.64 15.03 -15.81
CA PHE A 92 12.53 15.69 -16.47
C PHE A 92 12.84 15.96 -17.93
N GLU A 93 12.03 15.39 -18.81
CA GLU A 93 12.10 15.58 -20.26
C GLU A 93 10.82 16.28 -20.74
N SER A 94 10.95 17.35 -21.52
CA SER A 94 9.81 18.03 -22.13
C SER A 94 9.69 17.64 -23.61
N PRO A 95 8.58 17.04 -24.06
CA PRO A 95 8.32 16.82 -25.47
C PRO A 95 8.25 18.14 -26.24
N PRO A 96 8.77 18.19 -27.48
CA PRO A 96 8.74 19.39 -28.29
C PRO A 96 7.31 19.89 -28.50
N GLY A 97 7.08 21.19 -28.32
CA GLY A 97 5.76 21.81 -28.46
C GLY A 97 4.87 21.72 -27.22
N THR A 98 5.38 21.26 -26.07
CA THR A 98 4.64 21.26 -24.81
C THR A 98 5.42 21.95 -23.68
N THR A 99 4.71 22.52 -22.71
CA THR A 99 5.29 23.04 -21.46
C THR A 99 5.32 21.98 -20.35
N ARG A 100 4.97 20.73 -20.68
CA ARG A 100 4.84 19.63 -19.72
C ARG A 100 6.14 18.86 -19.67
N TRP A 101 6.79 18.94 -18.54
CA TRP A 101 7.95 18.14 -18.20
C TRP A 101 7.50 16.82 -17.59
N ILE A 102 8.01 15.71 -18.10
CA ILE A 102 7.67 14.37 -17.66
C ILE A 102 8.92 13.71 -17.10
N CYS A 103 8.84 13.16 -15.89
CA CYS A 103 9.95 12.40 -15.34
C CYS A 103 10.06 11.04 -16.03
N SER A 104 11.20 10.75 -16.64
CA SER A 104 11.48 9.47 -17.32
C SER A 104 11.41 8.25 -16.38
N ARG A 105 11.65 8.45 -15.07
CA ARG A 105 11.67 7.36 -14.08
C ARG A 105 10.28 7.06 -13.48
N CYS A 106 9.51 8.07 -13.09
CA CYS A 106 8.24 7.87 -12.37
C CYS A 106 6.98 8.32 -13.16
N GLY A 107 7.15 8.93 -14.33
CA GLY A 107 6.07 9.46 -15.15
C GLY A 107 5.34 10.65 -14.55
N SER A 108 5.88 11.27 -13.48
CA SER A 108 5.31 12.49 -12.89
C SER A 108 5.38 13.64 -13.88
N VAL A 109 4.31 14.43 -13.98
CA VAL A 109 4.18 15.54 -14.91
C VAL A 109 4.21 16.86 -14.15
N GLN A 110 5.07 17.78 -14.55
CA GLN A 110 5.16 19.13 -14.01
C GLN A 110 5.11 20.16 -15.15
N ASN A 111 4.43 21.28 -14.92
CA ASN A 111 4.30 22.34 -15.94
C ASN A 111 5.45 23.35 -15.92
N ASN A 112 6.27 23.32 -14.86
CA ASN A 112 7.44 24.17 -14.72
C ASN A 112 8.47 23.43 -13.87
N VAL A 113 9.70 23.36 -14.37
CA VAL A 113 10.83 22.73 -13.69
C VAL A 113 11.85 23.82 -13.44
N ASP A 114 12.03 24.19 -12.17
CA ASP A 114 13.03 25.17 -11.75
C ASP A 114 14.38 24.48 -11.58
N GLU A 115 15.34 24.84 -12.42
CA GLU A 115 16.70 24.29 -12.41
C GLU A 115 17.39 24.54 -11.06
N ASN A 116 17.15 25.68 -10.40
CA ASN A 116 17.74 25.98 -9.10
C ASN A 116 17.26 25.02 -8.01
N GLN A 117 15.98 24.63 -8.06
CA GLN A 117 15.43 23.65 -7.12
C GLN A 117 16.07 22.27 -7.32
N ILE A 118 16.32 21.87 -8.58
CA ILE A 118 17.01 20.62 -8.88
C ILE A 118 18.44 20.65 -8.36
N VAL A 119 19.17 21.76 -8.54
CA VAL A 119 20.53 21.92 -8.05
C VAL A 119 20.58 21.82 -6.52
N GLN A 120 19.68 22.52 -5.82
CA GLN A 120 19.58 22.47 -4.37
C GLN A 120 19.26 21.05 -3.87
N GLN A 121 18.32 20.37 -4.53
CA GLN A 121 17.95 19.00 -4.21
C GLN A 121 19.12 18.02 -4.44
N ALA A 122 19.86 18.20 -5.54
CA ALA A 122 21.05 17.41 -5.83
C ALA A 122 22.12 17.61 -4.74
N GLN A 123 22.42 18.86 -4.36
CA GLN A 123 23.35 19.18 -3.28
C GLN A 123 22.90 18.61 -1.92
N HIS A 124 21.60 18.66 -1.62
CA HIS A 124 21.04 18.07 -0.42
C HIS A 124 21.24 16.55 -0.34
N TYR A 125 21.08 15.84 -1.46
CA TYR A 125 21.32 14.40 -1.51
C TYR A 125 22.81 14.03 -1.57
N LEU A 126 23.66 14.86 -2.19
CA LEU A 126 25.11 14.68 -2.18
C LEU A 126 25.69 14.86 -0.77
N SER A 127 25.17 15.82 0.00
CA SER A 127 25.54 16.00 1.41
C SER A 127 24.95 14.92 2.33
N ASN A 128 23.87 14.24 1.92
CA ASN A 128 23.17 13.22 2.70
C ASN A 128 22.93 11.95 1.86
N THR A 129 24.01 11.24 1.52
CA THR A 129 23.95 10.06 0.64
C THR A 129 23.06 8.94 1.20
N ASP A 130 23.03 8.76 2.52
CA ASP A 130 22.14 7.80 3.20
C ASP A 130 20.66 8.11 2.98
N LEU A 131 20.30 9.40 2.97
CA LEU A 131 18.93 9.84 2.72
C LEU A 131 18.51 9.52 1.29
N TYR A 132 19.40 9.75 0.32
CA TYR A 132 19.16 9.39 -1.07
C TYR A 132 18.93 7.89 -1.22
N GLN A 133 19.82 7.06 -0.66
CA GLN A 133 19.67 5.60 -0.71
C GLN A 133 18.37 5.13 -0.04
N LYS A 134 18.02 5.68 1.12
CA LYS A 134 16.78 5.34 1.83
C LYS A 134 15.55 5.71 1.01
N THR A 135 15.55 6.92 0.43
CA THR A 135 14.47 7.41 -0.43
C THR A 135 14.31 6.50 -1.66
N MET A 136 15.42 6.14 -2.30
CA MET A 136 15.40 5.25 -3.47
C MET A 136 14.91 3.84 -3.12
N LYS A 137 15.28 3.29 -1.96
CA LYS A 137 14.75 2.01 -1.47
C LYS A 137 13.23 2.06 -1.28
N GLN A 138 12.71 3.15 -0.71
CA GLN A 138 11.27 3.32 -0.52
C GLN A 138 10.53 3.52 -1.85
N TYR A 139 11.09 4.32 -2.75
CA TYR A 139 10.61 4.49 -4.12
C TYR A 139 10.46 3.14 -4.82
N ASN A 140 11.53 2.33 -4.86
CA ASN A 140 11.54 1.02 -5.49
C ASN A 140 10.51 0.06 -4.86
N LYS A 141 10.33 0.12 -3.54
CA LYS A 141 9.31 -0.67 -2.83
C LYS A 141 7.89 -0.31 -3.28
N HIS A 142 7.62 0.98 -3.52
CA HIS A 142 6.30 1.44 -3.96
C HIS A 142 6.08 1.19 -5.46
N MET A 143 7.09 1.43 -6.31
CA MET A 143 6.99 1.11 -7.74
C MET A 143 6.72 -0.37 -8.00
N LYS A 144 7.42 -1.28 -7.31
CA LYS A 144 7.17 -2.73 -7.42
C LYS A 144 5.75 -3.15 -7.05
N LYS A 145 5.05 -2.34 -6.25
CA LYS A 145 3.65 -2.59 -5.85
C LYS A 145 2.63 -1.87 -6.75
N ALA A 146 3.10 -0.93 -7.57
CA ALA A 146 2.29 -0.18 -8.51
C ALA A 146 2.18 -0.88 -9.87
N LEU A 147 3.18 -1.69 -10.23
CA LEU A 147 3.15 -2.65 -11.34
C LEU A 147 2.15 -3.78 -11.03
#